data_AF-A0A2M6WL92-F1
#
_entry.id   AF-A0A2M6WL92-F1
#
_cell.length_a   1.000
_cell.length_b   1.000
_cell.length_c   1.000
_cell.angle_alpha   90.00
_cell.angle_beta   90.00
_cell.angle_gamma   90.00
#
_symmetry.space_group_name_H-M   'P 1'
#
loop_
_entity.id
_entity.type
_entity.pdbx_description
1 polymer ?
#
loop_
_entity_poly.entity_id
_entity_poly.type
_entity_poly.pdbx_seq_one_letter_code
_entity_poly.pdbx_strand_id
1 'polypeptide(L)' 'NCEKGVKAMEAIRVFYCSECNTPLEIKPNDDRYCNNCKYAPSMEDTFIKMECPNDRAELERSGDQWKCPQCKAIYD' A
#
# COMPACT_ATOMS: atom_id res chain seq x y z
N ASN A 1 -3.52 16.16 -7.75
CA ASN A 1 -4.20 17.12 -6.85
C ASN A 1 -4.54 16.36 -5.59
N CYS A 2 -3.74 16.50 -4.55
CA CYS A 2 -4.04 15.85 -3.27
C CYS A 2 -4.79 16.89 -2.45
N GLU A 3 -6.06 16.62 -2.17
CA GLU A 3 -6.94 17.55 -1.48
C GLU A 3 -6.37 17.83 -0.08
N LYS A 4 -5.71 18.98 0.08
CA LYS A 4 -5.28 19.46 1.39
C LYS A 4 -6.52 19.69 2.23
N GLY A 5 -6.72 18.89 3.27
CA GLY A 5 -7.77 19.15 4.26
C GLY A 5 -8.66 17.96 4.62
N VAL A 6 -8.36 16.74 4.20
CA VAL A 6 -9.17 15.59 4.60
C VAL A 6 -8.67 15.07 5.95
N LYS A 7 -9.55 15.16 6.96
CA LYS A 7 -9.47 14.53 8.28
C LYS A 7 -8.80 13.16 8.21
N ALA A 8 -7.91 12.86 9.15
CA ALA A 8 -7.34 11.53 9.48
C ALA A 8 -7.86 10.41 8.54
N MET A 9 -7.34 10.39 7.32
CA MET A 9 -7.70 9.33 6.38
C MET A 9 -6.94 8.11 6.86
N GLU A 10 -7.55 6.93 6.82
CA GLU A 10 -6.81 5.70 7.07
C GLU A 10 -5.91 5.44 5.85
N ALA A 11 -4.62 5.21 6.08
CA ALA A 11 -3.70 4.80 5.05
C ALA A 11 -4.13 3.46 4.42
N ILE A 12 -3.94 3.28 3.11
CA ILE A 12 -4.32 2.04 2.44
C ILE A 12 -3.26 0.98 2.69
N ARG A 13 -3.66 -0.15 3.27
CA ARG A 13 -2.80 -1.34 3.38
C ARG A 13 -2.85 -2.13 2.09
N VAL A 14 -1.70 -2.33 1.46
CA VAL A 14 -1.57 -3.06 0.19
C VAL A 14 -0.55 -4.16 0.35
N PHE A 15 -0.89 -5.37 -0.11
CA PHE A 15 0.03 -6.49 -0.13
C PHE A 15 0.92 -6.44 -1.36
N TYR A 16 2.20 -6.73 -1.16
CA TYR A 16 3.24 -6.74 -2.18
C TYR A 16 3.92 -8.10 -2.23
N CYS A 17 4.33 -8.52 -3.42
CA CYS A 17 5.15 -9.70 -3.64
C CYS A 17 6.59 -9.43 -3.16
N SER A 18 7.14 -10.31 -2.31
CA SER A 18 8.53 -10.24 -1.84
C SER A 18 9.56 -10.32 -2.97
N GLU A 19 9.30 -11.12 -4.00
CA GLU A 19 10.26 -11.39 -5.07
C GLU A 19 10.40 -10.24 -6.07
N CYS A 20 9.29 -9.58 -6.41
CA CYS A 20 9.29 -8.58 -7.48
C CYS A 20 8.83 -7.19 -7.03
N ASN A 21 8.47 -7.03 -5.75
CA ASN A 21 8.08 -5.75 -5.16
C ASN A 21 6.92 -5.06 -5.91
N THR A 22 6.00 -5.84 -6.47
CA THR A 22 4.76 -5.34 -7.10
C THR A 22 3.54 -5.59 -6.23
N PRO A 23 2.51 -4.71 -6.27
CA PRO A 23 1.27 -4.93 -5.54
C PRO A 23 0.55 -6.19 -6.05
N LEU A 24 0.00 -6.94 -5.11
CA LEU A 24 -0.79 -8.15 -5.37
C LEU A 24 -2.22 -7.78 -5.69
N GLU A 25 -2.80 -8.50 -6.64
CA GLU A 25 -4.24 -8.44 -6.91
C GLU A 25 -4.96 -9.32 -5.89
N ILE A 26 -5.93 -8.73 -5.18
CA ILE A 26 -6.81 -9.49 -4.28
C ILE A 26 -8.01 -9.97 -5.10
N LYS A 27 -8.14 -11.29 -5.23
CA LYS A 27 -9.25 -11.95 -5.90
C LYS A 27 -10.49 -11.99 -4.99
N PRO A 28 -11.70 -12.22 -5.52
CA PRO A 28 -12.95 -12.22 -4.75
C PRO A 28 -13.02 -13.24 -3.59
N ASN A 29 -12.14 -14.24 -3.59
CA ASN A 29 -12.02 -15.26 -2.56
C ASN A 29 -10.88 -14.98 -1.55
N ASP A 30 -10.43 -13.72 -1.46
CA ASP A 30 -9.27 -13.28 -0.66
C ASP A 30 -7.92 -13.90 -1.06
N ASP A 31 -7.86 -14.63 -2.18
CA ASP A 31 -6.61 -15.09 -2.74
C ASP A 31 -5.81 -13.90 -3.27
N ARG A 32 -4.50 -13.95 -3.05
CA ARG A 32 -3.58 -12.92 -3.52
C ARG A 32 -2.82 -13.46 -4.71
N TYR A 33 -2.84 -12.71 -5.80
CA TYR A 33 -2.18 -13.11 -7.04
C TYR A 33 -1.14 -12.08 -7.46
N CYS A 34 0.08 -12.55 -7.72
CA CYS A 34 1.13 -11.73 -8.28
C CYS A 34 1.02 -11.73 -9.81
N ASN A 35 0.52 -10.63 -10.37
CA ASN A 35 0.40 -10.48 -11.82
C ASN A 35 1.76 -10.46 -12.55
N ASN A 36 2.84 -10.11 -11.86
CA ASN A 36 4.18 -10.08 -12.44
C ASN A 36 4.83 -11.48 -12.45
N CYS A 37 4.84 -12.18 -11.32
CA CYS A 37 5.42 -13.52 -11.22
C CYS A 37 4.48 -14.65 -11.71
N LYS A 38 3.21 -14.32 -12.01
CA LYS A 38 2.18 -15.25 -12.51
C LYS A 38 1.82 -16.40 -11.57
N TYR A 39 1.98 -16.22 -10.26
CA TYR A 39 1.57 -17.20 -9.25
C TYR A 39 0.87 -16.53 -8.05
N ALA A 40 0.20 -17.34 -7.22
CA ALA A 40 -0.40 -16.90 -5.97
C ALA A 40 0.61 -17.09 -4.81
N PRO A 41 1.24 -16.02 -4.29
CA PRO A 41 2.23 -16.16 -3.23
C PRO A 41 1.64 -16.63 -1.91
N SER A 42 2.46 -17.36 -1.16
CA SER A 42 2.20 -17.67 0.24
C SER A 42 2.24 -16.40 1.09
N MET A 43 1.66 -16.42 2.29
CA MET A 43 1.74 -15.28 3.21
C MET A 43 3.17 -14.87 3.55
N GLU A 44 4.09 -15.83 3.60
CA GLU A 44 5.52 -15.60 3.89
C GLU A 44 6.23 -14.86 2.76
N ASP A 45 5.73 -15.01 1.52
CA ASP A 45 6.20 -14.31 0.32
C ASP A 45 5.46 -12.99 0.07
N THR A 46 4.75 -12.49 1.08
CA THR A 46 4.06 -11.20 1.03
C THR A 46 4.50 -10.27 2.14
N PHE A 47 4.54 -8.98 1.83
CA PHE A 47 4.68 -7.93 2.84
C PHE A 47 3.69 -6.79 2.57
N ILE A 48 3.49 -5.92 3.55
CA ILE A 48 2.53 -4.82 3.46
C ILE A 48 3.27 -3.50 3.26
N LYS A 49 2.80 -2.70 2.30
CA LYS A 49 3.13 -1.27 2.21
C LYS A 49 1.90 -0.45 2.51
N MET A 50 2.13 0.69 3.14
CA MET A 50 1.10 1.70 3.36
C MET A 50 1.13 2.66 2.17
N GLU A 51 -0.01 2.91 1.54
CA GLU A 51 -0.12 3.80 0.40
C GLU A 51 -1.06 4.98 0.69
N CYS A 52 -0.73 6.11 0.09
CA CYS A 52 -1.58 7.29 0.09
C CYS A 52 -2.88 6.98 -0.67
N PRO A 53 -4.06 7.26 -0.09
CA PRO A 53 -5.33 7.06 -0.77
C PRO A 53 -5.50 7.88 -2.06
N ASN A 54 -4.86 9.04 -2.14
CA ASN A 54 -5.08 10.01 -3.22
C ASN A 54 -4.24 9.73 -4.46
N ASP A 55 -2.97 9.34 -4.28
CA ASP A 55 -1.99 9.21 -5.35
C ASP A 55 -1.34 7.82 -5.41
N ARG A 56 -1.70 6.92 -4.49
CA ARG A 56 -1.15 5.55 -4.36
C ARG A 56 0.37 5.51 -4.15
N ALA A 57 0.99 6.64 -3.82
CA ALA A 57 2.40 6.67 -3.46
C ALA A 57 2.62 5.94 -2.12
N GLU A 58 3.74 5.24 -2.00
CA GLU A 58 4.17 4.63 -0.75
C GLU A 58 4.32 5.71 0.33
N LEU A 59 3.73 5.46 1.50
CA LEU A 59 3.85 6.33 2.66
C LEU A 59 5.17 6.04 3.39
N GLU A 60 5.85 7.09 3.77
CA GLU A 60 7.06 7.04 4.56
C GLU A 60 6.71 7.10 6.05
N ARG A 61 7.35 6.26 6.87
CA ARG A 61 7.15 6.31 8.33
C ARG A 61 8.00 7.44 8.94
N SER A 62 7.36 8.33 9.70
CA SER A 62 7.97 9.44 10.41
C SER A 62 7.55 9.40 11.88
N GLY A 63 8.29 8.65 12.70
CA GLY A 63 7.92 8.37 14.09
C GLY A 63 6.73 7.41 14.16
N ASP A 64 5.65 7.84 14.80
CA ASP A 64 4.40 7.09 14.90
C ASP A 64 3.42 7.38 13.76
N GLN A 65 3.76 8.29 12.85
CA GLN A 65 2.89 8.72 11.76
C GLN A 65 3.40 8.26 10.39
N TRP A 66 2.49 8.13 9.45
CA TRP A 66 2.77 7.88 8.03
C TRP A 66 2.62 9.16 7.23
N LYS A 67 3.58 9.42 6.35
CA LYS A 67 3.63 10.64 5.56
C LYS A 67 3.67 10.31 4.08
N CYS A 68 2.77 10.92 3.35
CA CYS A 68 2.76 10.84 1.90
C CYS A 68 3.78 11.82 1.31
N PRO A 69 4.79 11.36 0.55
CA PRO A 69 5.85 12.21 0.05
C PRO A 69 5.35 13.25 -0.97
N GLN A 70 4.35 12.89 -1.76
CA GLN A 70 3.82 13.75 -2.83
C GLN A 70 2.81 14.77 -2.30
N CYS A 71 1.84 14.29 -1.54
CA CYS A 71 0.77 15.11 -1.02
C CYS A 71 1.09 15.83 0.28
N LYS A 72 2.17 15.43 0.98
CA LYS A 72 2.55 15.89 2.32
C LYS A 72 1.45 15.70 3.37
N ALA A 73 0.46 14.86 3.08
CA ALA A 73 -0.56 14.46 4.06
C ALA A 73 0.07 13.52 5.09
N ILE A 74 -0.47 13.60 6.30
CA ILE A 74 -0.05 12.80 7.45
C ILE A 74 -1.23 11.91 7.83
N TYR A 75 -0.94 10.64 8.09
CA TYR A 75 -1.86 9.57 8.44
C TYR A 75 -1.36 8.96 9.75
N ASP A 76 -2.27 8.58 10.65
CA ASP A 76 -1.95 7.84 11.87
C ASP A 76 -1.91 6.32 11.60
#